data_AF-A0A6N7ZS98-F1
#
_entry.id   AF-A0A6N7ZS98-F1
#
_cell.length_a   1.000
_cell.length_b   1.000
_cell.length_c   1.000
_cell.angle_alpha   90.00
_cell.angle_beta   90.00
_cell.angle_gamma   90.00
#
_symmetry.space_group_name_H-M   'P 1'
#
loop_
_entity.id
_entity.type
_entity.pdbx_description
1 polymer ?
#
loop_
_entity_poly.entity_id
_entity_poly.type
_entity_poly.pdbx_seq_one_letter_code
_entity_poly.pdbx_strand_id
1 'polypeptide(L)'
;MDAQPGLPDRPVILVLDNGPVHTSKLSRKALADLAHWMTVEWLPRYAPELNDIEPVWKSHKQTELAHQTFADARELEAAIKLGVENWNAEQINHPWGRERISA
;
A
#
# COMPACT_ATOMS: atom_id res chain seq x y z
N MET A 1 -14.06 1.27 -13.17
CA MET A 1 -14.04 -0.19 -12.98
C MET A 1 -12.78 -0.47 -12.20
N ASP A 2 -12.94 -0.94 -10.97
CA ASP A 2 -11.80 -1.22 -10.09
C ASP A 2 -11.03 -2.41 -10.65
N ALA A 3 -9.70 -2.34 -10.63
CA ALA A 3 -8.87 -3.46 -11.06
C ALA A 3 -9.16 -4.67 -10.16
N GLN A 4 -9.62 -5.78 -10.75
CA GLN A 4 -9.86 -7.01 -10.01
C GLN A 4 -8.61 -7.91 -10.11
N PRO A 5 -8.12 -8.47 -8.99
CA PRO A 5 -7.04 -9.45 -9.02
C PRO A 5 -7.34 -10.58 -10.01
N GLY A 6 -6.41 -10.83 -10.94
CA GLY A 6 -6.54 -11.90 -11.94
C GLY A 6 -7.43 -11.62 -13.15
N LEU A 7 -7.96 -10.39 -13.31
CA LEU A 7 -8.75 -9.99 -14.48
C LEU A 7 -8.04 -8.82 -15.21
N PRO A 8 -7.40 -9.08 -16.36
CA PRO A 8 -6.38 -8.20 -16.91
C PRO A 8 -6.99 -7.14 -17.82
N ASP A 9 -7.73 -6.19 -17.27
CA ASP A 9 -8.04 -4.96 -18.03
C ASP A 9 -6.81 -4.03 -18.08
N ARG A 10 -5.90 -4.14 -17.10
CA ARG A 10 -4.63 -3.40 -17.01
C ARG A 10 -3.53 -4.23 -16.33
N PRO A 11 -2.25 -4.09 -16.75
CA PRO A 11 -1.14 -4.70 -16.02
C PRO A 11 -1.07 -4.14 -14.59
N VAL A 12 -0.76 -5.01 -13.63
CA VAL A 12 -0.57 -4.64 -12.22
C VAL A 12 0.91 -4.73 -11.86
N ILE A 13 1.47 -3.64 -11.36
CA ILE A 13 2.84 -3.58 -10.83
C ILE A 13 2.76 -3.45 -9.32
N LEU A 14 3.32 -4.42 -8.60
CA LEU A 14 3.48 -4.38 -7.15
C LEU A 14 4.90 -3.90 -6.81
N VAL A 15 5.00 -2.72 -6.21
CA VAL A 15 6.28 -2.15 -5.75
C VAL A 15 6.52 -2.56 -4.29
N LEU A 16 7.65 -3.23 -4.00
CA LEU A 16 8.00 -3.71 -2.66
C LEU A 16 9.38 -3.22 -2.21
N ASP A 17 9.51 -2.95 -0.92
CA ASP A 17 10.80 -2.81 -0.28
C ASP A 17 11.45 -4.19 0.01
N ASN A 18 12.62 -4.18 0.65
CA ASN A 18 13.38 -5.40 0.91
C ASN A 18 13.10 -5.99 2.31
N GLY A 19 11.94 -5.70 2.92
CA GLY A 19 11.56 -6.23 4.21
C GLY A 19 11.68 -7.77 4.27
N PRO A 20 12.11 -8.37 5.41
CA PRO A 20 12.26 -9.83 5.52
C PRO A 20 10.99 -10.62 5.18
N VAL A 21 9.82 -10.03 5.48
CA VAL A 21 8.52 -10.62 5.15
C VAL A 21 8.29 -10.69 3.64
N HIS A 22 8.78 -9.74 2.85
CA HIS A 22 8.63 -9.74 1.39
C HIS A 22 9.65 -10.67 0.72
N THR A 23 10.86 -10.76 1.28
CA THR A 23 11.96 -11.54 0.70
C THR A 23 12.00 -13.00 1.16
N SER A 24 11.11 -13.41 2.06
CA SER A 24 11.01 -14.78 2.55
C SER A 24 10.76 -15.79 1.42
N LYS A 25 11.15 -17.05 1.63
CA LYS A 25 10.88 -18.13 0.65
C LYS A 25 9.39 -18.30 0.38
N LEU A 26 8.55 -18.17 1.41
CA LEU A 26 7.10 -18.31 1.30
C LEU A 26 6.53 -17.18 0.43
N SER A 27 6.94 -15.94 0.70
CA SER A 27 6.47 -14.77 -0.05
C SER A 27 6.93 -14.80 -1.50
N ARG A 28 8.20 -15.12 -1.76
CA ARG A 28 8.70 -15.28 -3.13
C ARG A 28 7.95 -16.37 -3.90
N LYS A 29 7.60 -17.48 -3.25
CA LYS A 29 6.77 -18.53 -3.85
C LYS A 29 5.38 -18.00 -4.20
N ALA A 30 4.70 -17.33 -3.26
CA ALA A 30 3.38 -16.75 -3.51
C ALA A 30 3.39 -15.69 -4.63
N LEU A 31 4.42 -14.83 -4.68
CA LEU A 31 4.58 -13.85 -5.75
C LEU A 31 4.80 -14.53 -7.12
N ALA A 32 5.56 -15.62 -7.18
CA ALA A 32 5.74 -16.38 -8.41
C ALA A 32 4.43 -17.02 -8.91
N ASP A 33 3.58 -17.52 -8.00
CA ASP A 33 2.28 -18.09 -8.34
C ASP A 33 1.33 -17.00 -8.94
N LEU A 34 1.55 -15.73 -8.62
CA LEU A 34 0.78 -14.58 -9.12
C LEU A 34 1.37 -13.90 -10.37
N ALA A 35 2.53 -14.35 -10.86
CA ALA A 35 3.27 -13.71 -11.96
C ALA A 35 2.50 -13.68 -13.30
N HIS A 36 1.40 -14.42 -13.43
CA HIS A 36 0.58 -14.48 -14.63
C HIS A 36 -0.27 -13.22 -14.87
N TRP A 37 -0.46 -12.37 -13.86
CA TRP A 37 -1.24 -11.13 -13.98
C TRP A 37 -0.65 -9.93 -13.24
N MET A 38 0.44 -10.13 -12.49
CA MET A 38 1.10 -9.10 -11.69
C MET A 38 2.62 -9.22 -11.81
N THR A 39 3.30 -8.10 -12.01
CA THR A 39 4.76 -8.00 -11.92
C THR A 39 5.17 -7.38 -10.59
N VAL A 40 6.38 -7.70 -10.12
CA VAL A 40 6.93 -7.18 -8.86
C VAL A 40 8.18 -6.36 -9.17
N GLU A 41 8.16 -5.10 -8.75
CA GLU A 41 9.32 -4.20 -8.82
C GLU A 41 9.89 -4.00 -7.41
N TRP A 42 11.20 -4.22 -7.26
CA TRP A 42 11.87 -4.11 -5.97
C TRP A 42 12.57 -2.77 -5.85
N LEU A 43 12.28 -2.03 -4.79
CA LEU A 43 12.97 -0.79 -4.50
C LEU A 43 14.44 -1.05 -4.12
N PRO A 44 15.35 -0.10 -4.38
CA PRO A 44 16.70 -0.15 -3.82
C PRO A 44 16.67 -0.25 -2.29
N ARG A 45 17.67 -0.93 -1.73
CA ARG A 45 17.81 -1.01 -0.26
C ARG A 45 18.07 0.39 0.30
N TYR A 46 17.41 0.70 1.42
CA TYR A 46 17.54 1.96 2.14
C TYR A 46 17.09 3.21 1.36
N ALA A 47 16.13 3.08 0.44
CA ALA A 47 15.54 4.19 -0.31
C ALA A 47 14.05 4.41 0.05
N PRO A 48 13.73 4.75 1.31
CA PRO A 48 12.34 4.98 1.72
C PRO A 48 11.68 6.16 0.99
N GLU A 49 12.47 7.12 0.50
CA GLU A 49 11.99 8.25 -0.30
C GLU A 49 11.39 7.84 -1.65
N LEU A 50 11.69 6.63 -2.13
CA LEU A 50 11.10 6.05 -3.35
C LEU A 50 9.85 5.20 -3.06
N ASN A 51 9.53 4.98 -1.78
CA ASN A 51 8.39 4.18 -1.37
C ASN A 51 7.18 5.08 -1.10
N ASP A 52 6.27 5.15 -2.07
CA ASP A 52 5.06 5.97 -2.03
C ASP A 52 4.13 5.71 -0.84
N ILE A 53 4.26 4.58 -0.14
CA ILE A 53 3.48 4.29 1.07
C ILE A 53 4.01 5.04 2.30
N GLU A 54 5.27 5.47 2.30
CA GLU A 54 5.90 6.13 3.46
C GLU A 54 5.22 7.46 3.83
N PRO A 55 4.89 8.36 2.88
CA PRO A 55 4.09 9.55 3.18
C PRO A 55 2.71 9.22 3.78
N VAL A 56 2.06 8.15 3.29
CA VAL A 56 0.76 7.68 3.80
C VAL A 56 0.89 7.24 5.25
N TRP A 57 1.88 6.39 5.56
CA TRP A 57 2.16 5.96 6.92
C TRP A 57 2.51 7.12 7.85
N LYS A 58 3.27 8.09 7.36
CA LYS A 58 3.61 9.28 8.11
C LYS A 58 2.35 10.07 8.48
N SER A 59 1.46 10.31 7.51
CA SER A 59 0.20 11.01 7.76
C SER A 59 -0.64 10.27 8.80
N HIS A 60 -0.91 8.97 8.60
CA HIS A 60 -1.71 8.17 9.53
C HIS A 60 -1.22 8.24 10.97
N LYS A 61 0.10 8.15 11.18
CA LYS A 61 0.68 8.19 12.52
C LYS A 61 0.69 9.58 13.14
N GLN A 62 0.82 10.63 12.33
CA GLN A 62 0.99 12.00 12.81
C GLN A 62 -0.32 12.80 12.87
N THR A 63 -1.37 12.36 12.16
CA THR A 63 -2.68 13.01 12.15
C THR A 63 -3.73 12.07 12.70
N GLU A 64 -4.07 11.01 11.98
CA GLU A 64 -5.25 10.16 12.25
C GLU A 64 -5.17 9.41 13.57
N LEU A 65 -3.98 8.97 13.96
CA LEU A 65 -3.74 8.19 15.20
C LEU A 65 -3.00 9.00 16.27
N ALA A 66 -2.68 10.27 15.99
CA ALA A 66 -1.95 11.09 16.93
C ALA A 66 -2.77 11.32 18.21
N HIS A 67 -2.07 11.29 19.35
CA HIS A 67 -2.63 11.56 20.68
C HIS A 67 -3.78 10.64 21.12
N GLN A 68 -3.97 9.50 20.44
CA GLN A 68 -4.96 8.49 20.82
C GLN A 68 -4.30 7.31 21.52
N THR A 69 -5.01 6.76 22.49
CA THR A 69 -4.70 5.47 23.10
C THR A 69 -5.88 4.54 22.87
N PHE A 70 -5.61 3.25 22.68
CA PHE A 70 -6.61 2.25 22.36
C PHE A 70 -6.61 1.19 23.46
N ALA A 71 -7.79 0.80 23.92
CA ALA A 71 -7.96 -0.19 24.97
C ALA A 71 -7.63 -1.61 24.49
N ASP A 72 -7.89 -1.90 23.21
CA ASP A 72 -7.54 -3.17 22.59
C ASP A 72 -7.21 -3.04 21.09
N ALA A 73 -6.77 -4.15 20.49
CA ALA A 73 -6.37 -4.19 19.09
C ALA A 73 -7.53 -3.93 18.11
N ARG A 74 -8.79 -4.20 18.51
CA ARG A 74 -9.96 -3.98 17.65
C ARG A 74 -10.27 -2.50 17.54
N GLU A 75 -10.12 -1.76 18.64
CA GLU A 75 -10.29 -0.31 18.64
C GLU A 75 -9.22 0.36 17.77
N LEU A 76 -7.96 -0.08 17.88
CA LEU A 76 -6.88 0.37 17.00
C LEU A 76 -7.17 0.03 15.52
N GLU A 77 -7.64 -1.19 15.23
CA GLU A 77 -8.00 -1.60 13.87
C GLU A 77 -9.11 -0.71 13.27
N ALA A 78 -10.13 -0.40 14.06
CA ALA A 78 -11.22 0.48 13.64
C ALA A 78 -10.71 1.90 13.33
N ALA A 79 -9.83 2.46 14.19
CA ALA A 79 -9.24 3.77 13.97
C ALA A 79 -8.34 3.80 12.71
N ILE A 80 -7.55 2.75 12.48
CA ILE A 80 -6.74 2.62 11.26
C ILE A 80 -7.64 2.61 10.02
N LYS A 81 -8.71 1.81 10.02
CA LYS A 81 -9.65 1.71 8.90
C LYS A 81 -10.30 3.05 8.59
N LEU A 82 -10.80 3.74 9.62
CA LEU A 82 -11.39 5.07 9.46
C LEU A 82 -10.37 6.07 8.87
N GLY A 83 -9.14 6.08 9.38
CA GLY A 83 -8.10 6.94 8.83
C GLY A 83 -7.82 6.63 7.35
N VAL A 84 -7.84 5.36 6.95
CA VAL A 84 -7.63 4.95 5.55
C VAL A 84 -8.80 5.43 4.68
N GLU A 85 -10.04 5.33 5.16
CA GLU A 85 -11.22 5.84 4.47
C GLU A 85 -11.17 7.35 4.28
N ASN A 86 -10.79 8.10 5.33
CA ASN A 86 -10.60 9.55 5.27
C ASN A 86 -9.53 9.93 4.24
N TRP A 87 -8.37 9.29 4.31
CA TRP A 87 -7.27 9.52 3.36
C TRP A 87 -7.71 9.26 1.92
N ASN A 88 -8.40 8.15 1.66
CA ASN A 88 -8.89 7.82 0.33
C ASN A 88 -9.88 8.88 -0.19
N ALA A 89 -10.77 9.37 0.66
CA ALA A 89 -11.70 10.45 0.29
C ALA A 89 -10.97 11.76 -0.06
N GLU A 90 -9.89 12.09 0.65
CA GLU A 90 -9.05 13.25 0.34
C GLU A 90 -8.28 13.07 -0.99
N GLN A 91 -7.71 11.89 -1.22
CA GLN A 91 -6.92 11.60 -2.43
C GLN A 91 -7.77 11.55 -3.71
N ILE A 92 -9.04 11.13 -3.63
CA ILE A 92 -9.99 11.19 -4.77
C ILE A 92 -10.18 12.61 -5.29
N ASN A 93 -10.02 13.62 -4.42
CA ASN A 93 -10.14 15.03 -4.77
C ASN A 93 -8.81 15.68 -5.18
N HIS A 94 -7.69 14.95 -5.12
CA HIS A 94 -6.39 15.46 -5.52
C HIS A 94 -6.26 15.41 -7.06
N PRO A 95 -5.79 16.50 -7.73
CA PRO A 95 -5.74 16.57 -9.20
C PRO A 95 -4.95 15.42 -9.84
N TRP A 96 -3.96 14.89 -9.12
CA TRP A 96 -3.09 13.79 -9.55
C TRP A 96 -3.59 12.40 -9.13
N GLY A 97 -4.71 12.30 -8.40
CA GLY A 97 -5.29 11.03 -7.95
C GLY A 97 -5.77 10.13 -9.10
N ARG A 98 -5.99 10.72 -10.29
CA ARG A 98 -6.31 10.00 -11.53
C ARG A 98 -5.10 9.69 -12.43
N GLU A 99 -3.92 10.23 -12.11
CA GLU A 99 -2.72 10.15 -12.95
C GLU A 99 -1.55 9.43 -12.26
N ARG A 100 -1.81 8.57 -11.28
CA ARG A 100 -0.75 7.70 -10.73
C ARG A 100 -0.39 6.62 -11.75
N ILE A 101 0.55 7.01 -12.62
CA ILE A 101 1.49 6.24 -13.43
C ILE A 101 0.89 4.96 -14.00
N SER A 102 0.33 5.11 -15.20
CA SER A 102 0.35 4.05 -16.20
C SER A 102 1.78 4.00 -16.76
N ALA A 103 2.57 3.05 -16.30
CA ALA A 103 3.79 2.61 -16.97
C ALA A 103 3.72 1.10 -17.12
#